data_AF-U6JMV3-F1
#
_entry.id   AF-U6JMV3-F1
#
_cell.length_a   1.000
_cell.length_b   1.000
_cell.length_c   1.000
_cell.angle_alpha   90.00
_cell.angle_beta   90.00
_cell.angle_gamma   90.00
#
_symmetry.space_group_name_H-M   'P 1'
#
loop_
_entity.id
_entity.type
_entity.pdbx_description
1 polymer ?
#
loop_
_entity_poly.entity_id
_entity_poly.type
_entity_poly.pdbx_seq_one_letter_code
_entity_poly.pdbx_strand_id
1 'polypeptide(L)'
;ILRGMLCADLIGFHFFEYARHFLVACKRLLGLEYSFRRGGLLAIDCGGRSVFVRIGHVHIMYNALSEALQNSHCSALADNIR
;
A
#
# COMPACT_ATOMS: atom_id res chain seq x y z
N ILE A 1 8.14 -4.24 15.23
CA ILE A 1 7.37 -4.12 13.95
C ILE A 1 7.73 -2.83 13.20
N LEU A 2 7.44 -1.61 13.71
CA LEU A 2 7.73 -0.36 12.98
C LEU A 2 9.18 -0.24 12.48
N ARG A 3 10.18 -0.51 13.34
CA ARG A 3 11.59 -0.55 12.93
C ARG A 3 11.88 -1.58 11.83
N GLY A 4 11.19 -2.71 11.84
CA GLY A 4 11.29 -3.73 10.79
C GLY A 4 10.64 -3.28 9.48
N MET A 5 9.51 -2.56 9.54
CA MET A 5 8.90 -1.96 8.33
C MET A 5 9.81 -0.89 7.72
N LEU A 6 10.51 -0.11 8.54
CA LEU A 6 11.48 0.90 8.11
C LEU A 6 12.78 0.33 7.52
N CYS A 7 12.92 -1.00 7.46
CA CYS A 7 14.01 -1.63 6.71
C CYS A 7 13.75 -1.65 5.19
N ALA A 8 12.51 -1.44 4.74
CA ALA A 8 12.16 -1.33 3.33
C ALA A 8 12.52 0.05 2.75
N ASP A 9 12.72 0.12 1.44
CA ASP A 9 12.94 1.40 0.74
C ASP A 9 11.62 2.11 0.38
N LEU A 10 10.53 1.35 0.26
CA LEU A 10 9.19 1.83 -0.09
C LEU A 10 8.12 1.10 0.72
N ILE A 11 7.17 1.86 1.28
CA ILE A 11 5.99 1.37 1.97
C ILE A 11 4.73 1.89 1.26
N GLY A 12 3.87 0.99 0.83
CA GLY A 12 2.62 1.31 0.13
C GLY A 12 1.39 1.20 1.05
N PHE A 13 0.47 2.15 0.94
CA PHE A 13 -0.84 2.11 1.58
C PHE A 13 -1.97 2.30 0.57
N HIS A 14 -3.08 1.59 0.76
CA HIS A 14 -4.26 1.75 -0.10
C HIS A 14 -5.05 3.02 0.17
N PHE A 15 -5.05 3.46 1.43
CA PHE A 15 -5.79 4.61 1.89
C PHE A 15 -4.86 5.60 2.58
N PHE A 16 -5.12 6.88 2.36
CA PHE A 16 -4.35 7.96 2.96
C PHE A 16 -4.38 7.92 4.49
N GLU A 17 -5.51 7.56 5.08
CA GLU A 17 -5.67 7.47 6.54
C GLU A 17 -4.71 6.45 7.17
N TYR A 18 -4.43 5.33 6.51
CA TYR A 18 -3.52 4.30 7.02
C TYR A 18 -2.07 4.79 6.94
N ALA A 19 -1.69 5.46 5.84
CA ALA A 19 -0.40 6.11 5.72
C ALA A 19 -0.21 7.16 6.83
N ARG A 20 -1.23 8.00 7.08
CA ARG A 20 -1.21 9.01 8.14
C ARG A 20 -1.03 8.37 9.52
N HIS A 21 -1.76 7.30 9.84
CA HIS A 21 -1.60 6.59 11.11
C HIS A 21 -0.19 6.02 11.27
N PHE A 22 0.38 5.44 10.21
CA PHE A 22 1.75 4.94 10.22
C PHE A 22 2.79 6.05 10.45
N LEU A 23 2.66 7.19 9.76
CA LEU A 23 3.56 8.34 9.92
C LEU A 23 3.50 8.91 11.34
N VAL A 24 2.29 9.08 11.88
CA VAL A 24 2.09 9.53 13.26
C VAL A 24 2.68 8.54 14.26
N ALA A 25 2.55 7.22 14.02
CA ALA A 25 3.15 6.21 14.87
C ALA A 25 4.70 6.25 14.82
N CYS A 26 5.30 6.43 13.64
CA CYS A 26 6.75 6.59 13.50
C CYS A 26 7.25 7.84 14.23
N LYS A 27 6.54 8.97 14.12
CA LYS A 27 6.86 10.20 14.84
C LYS A 27 6.73 10.03 16.35
N ARG A 28 5.60 9.49 16.83
CA ARG A 28 5.31 9.36 18.26
C ARG A 28 6.16 8.31 18.97
N LEU A 29 6.41 7.18 18.33
CA LEU A 29 7.07 6.02 18.97
C LEU A 29 8.57 5.95 18.70
N LEU A 30 9.04 6.49 17.57
CA LEU A 30 10.44 6.43 17.17
C LEU A 30 11.11 7.81 17.06
N GLY A 31 10.35 8.90 17.22
CA GLY A 31 10.89 10.27 17.10
C GLY A 31 11.29 10.64 15.66
N LEU A 32 10.81 9.90 14.66
CA LEU A 32 11.19 10.12 13.27
C LEU A 32 10.25 11.12 12.60
N GLU A 33 10.83 12.15 11.99
CA GLU A 33 10.10 13.12 11.18
C GLU A 33 9.89 12.59 9.76
N TYR A 34 8.80 13.02 9.12
CA TYR A 34 8.57 12.79 7.71
C TYR A 34 8.60 14.11 6.94
N SER A 35 9.01 14.04 5.68
CA SER A 35 9.10 15.20 4.81
C SER A 35 8.53 14.91 3.42
N PHE A 36 8.04 15.95 2.77
CA PHE A 36 7.65 15.89 1.37
C PHE A 36 8.89 16.06 0.49
N ARG A 37 9.12 15.11 -0.40
CA ARG A 37 10.18 15.14 -1.41
C ARG A 37 9.61 15.61 -2.75
N ARG A 38 10.50 16.03 -3.66
CA ARG A 38 10.12 16.39 -5.04
C ARG A 38 9.35 15.22 -5.69
N GLY A 39 8.30 15.55 -6.43
CA GLY A 39 7.39 14.56 -7.03
C GLY A 39 6.22 14.14 -6.13
N GLY A 40 5.99 14.82 -5.01
CA GLY A 40 4.84 14.55 -4.13
C GLY A 40 4.99 13.29 -3.27
N LEU A 41 6.20 12.76 -3.17
CA LEU A 41 6.51 11.56 -2.38
C LEU A 41 6.70 11.95 -0.91
N LEU A 42 6.12 11.16 0.01
CA LEU A 42 6.45 11.25 1.42
C LEU A 42 7.67 10.40 1.72
N ALA A 43 8.57 10.89 2.57
CA ALA A 43 9.73 10.16 3.03
C ALA A 43 9.90 10.26 4.55
N ILE A 44 10.31 9.16 5.19
CA ILE A 44 10.72 9.11 6.59
C ILE A 44 12.24 8.98 6.61
N ASP A 45 12.93 9.89 7.31
CA ASP A 45 14.38 9.86 7.43
C ASP A 45 14.78 9.04 8.68
N CYS A 46 15.47 7.93 8.47
CA CYS A 46 15.86 7.00 9.53
C CYS A 46 17.31 6.54 9.36
N GLY A 47 18.21 6.98 10.24
CA GLY A 47 19.59 6.49 10.30
C GLY A 47 20.38 6.68 9.00
N GLY A 48 20.22 7.83 8.35
CA GLY A 48 20.92 8.16 7.10
C GLY A 48 20.28 7.59 5.83
N ARG A 49 19.13 6.90 5.94
CA ARG A 49 18.33 6.42 4.81
C ARG A 49 16.97 7.09 4.81
N SER A 50 16.41 7.28 3.62
CA SER A 50 15.03 7.73 3.44
C SER A 50 14.16 6.57 3.00
N VAL A 51 13.11 6.29 3.76
CA VAL A 51 12.07 5.31 3.41
C VAL A 51 10.90 6.05 2.78
N PHE A 52 10.53 5.70 1.56
CA PHE A 52 9.43 6.36 0.85
C PHE A 52 8.08 5.77 1.23
N VAL A 53 7.05 6.61 1.26
CA VAL A 53 5.67 6.21 1.52
C VAL A 53 4.81 6.62 0.33
N ARG A 54 4.13 5.64 -0.27
CA ARG A 54 3.22 5.84 -1.39
C ARG A 54 1.79 5.48 -0.99
N ILE A 55 0.85 6.32 -1.42
CA ILE A 55 -0.58 6.04 -1.31
C ILE A 55 -1.11 5.70 -2.70
N GLY A 56 -1.82 4.58 -2.83
CA GLY A 56 -2.42 4.17 -4.09
C GLY A 56 -3.45 3.07 -3.90
N HIS A 57 -4.63 3.25 -4.51
CA HIS A 57 -5.71 2.28 -4.44
C HIS A 57 -5.33 0.98 -5.16
N VAL A 58 -5.73 -0.16 -4.60
CA VAL A 58 -5.73 -1.43 -5.34
C VAL A 58 -6.87 -1.37 -6.34
N HIS A 59 -6.53 -1.64 -7.60
CA HIS A 59 -7.50 -1.77 -8.66
C HIS A 59 -7.69 -3.24 -8.99
N ILE A 60 -8.94 -3.62 -9.19
CA ILE A 60 -9.27 -4.87 -9.86
C ILE A 60 -9.06 -4.63 -11.35
N MET A 61 -8.29 -5.50 -12.00
CA MET A 61 -8.09 -5.45 -13.45
C MET A 61 -9.38 -5.85 -14.14
N TYR A 62 -10.22 -4.86 -14.49
CA TYR A 62 -11.53 -5.08 -15.08
C TYR A 62 -11.47 -5.98 -16.32
N ASN A 63 -10.50 -5.76 -17.21
CA ASN A 63 -10.40 -6.55 -18.45
C ASN A 63 -10.12 -8.04 -18.16
N ALA A 64 -9.18 -8.32 -17.26
CA ALA A 64 -8.86 -9.69 -16.87
C ALA A 64 -10.04 -10.35 -16.13
N LEU A 65 -10.76 -9.60 -15.29
CA LEU A 65 -11.97 -10.08 -14.65
C LEU A 65 -13.08 -10.36 -15.67
N SER A 66 -13.27 -9.47 -16.63
CA SER A 66 -14.30 -9.60 -17.67
C SER A 66 -14.03 -10.82 -18.56
N GLU A 67 -12.78 -11.04 -18.94
CA GLU A 67 -12.37 -12.23 -19.70
C GLU A 67 -12.59 -13.51 -18.89
N ALA A 68 -12.22 -13.52 -17.60
CA ALA A 68 -12.46 -14.66 -16.72
C ALA A 68 -13.95 -14.99 -16.57
N LEU A 69 -14.81 -13.97 -16.50
CA LEU A 69 -16.27 -14.14 -16.41
C LEU A 69 -16.90 -14.68 -17.70
N GLN A 70 -16.30 -14.42 -18.86
CA GLN A 70 -16.78 -14.96 -20.15
C GLN A 70 -16.41 -16.44 -20.33
N ASN A 71 -15.53 -16.98 -19.50
CA ASN A 71 -15.12 -18.37 -19.58
C ASN A 71 -16.25 -19.30 -19.11
N SER A 72 -16.70 -20.21 -19.96
CA SER A 72 -17.89 -21.07 -19.73
C SER A 72 -17.74 -21.99 -18.51
N HIS A 73 -16.50 -22.30 -18.10
CA HIS A 73 -16.21 -23.04 -16.88
C HIS A 73 -16.54 -22.25 -15.59
N CYS A 74 -16.48 -20.92 -15.64
CA CYS A 74 -16.72 -20.06 -14.48
C CYS A 74 -18.20 -20.05 -14.06
N SER A 75 -19.14 -20.09 -15.01
CA SER A 75 -20.59 -20.17 -14.70
C SER A 75 -20.94 -21.49 -14.03
N ALA A 76 -20.42 -22.62 -14.53
CA ALA A 76 -20.67 -23.94 -13.96
C ALA A 76 -20.11 -24.09 -12.53
N LEU A 77 -18.98 -23.44 -12.23
CA LEU A 77 -18.42 -23.39 -10.89
C LEU A 77 -19.23 -22.46 -9.96
N ALA A 78 -19.73 -21.34 -10.48
CA ALA A 78 -20.57 -20.42 -9.71
C ALA A 78 -21.89 -21.06 -9.26
N ASP A 79 -22.51 -21.88 -10.12
CA ASP A 79 -23.74 -22.59 -9.80
C ASP A 79 -23.55 -23.66 -8.71
N ASN A 80 -22.34 -24.19 -8.52
CA ASN A 80 -22.01 -25.17 -7.47
C ASN A 80 -21.76 -24.54 -6.08
N ILE A 81 -21.60 -23.20 -6.00
CA ILE A 81 -21.33 -22.47 -4.74
C ILE A 81 -22.64 -21.94 -4.13
N ARG A 82 -23.72 -21.91 -4.91
CA ARG A 82 -25.05 -21.46 -4.48
C ARG A 82 -25.84 -22.57 -3.80
#